data_AF-A0A938F572-F1
#
_entry.id   AF-A0A938F572-F1
#
_cell.length_a   1.000
_cell.length_b   1.000
_cell.length_c   1.000
_cell.angle_alpha   90.00
_cell.angle_beta   90.00
_cell.angle_gamma   90.00
#
_symmetry.space_group_name_H-M   'P 1'
#
loop_
_entity.id
_entity.type
_entity.pdbx_description
1 polymer ?
#
loop_
_entity_poly.entity_id
_entity_poly.type
_entity_poly.pdbx_seq_one_letter_code
_entity_poly.pdbx_strand_id
1 'polypeptide(L)'
;MRRALGGQRRPRAGAEPHPAPRDAGGTPRHRVRTHLGSPGGTRALADIVRLARGEPHRGRTRARGRRPARARDRGAGGARGPRTRPCRSGHRHCASGRIRDPRDLVSRRPFVAIPGRRSPEAEGHRTPVVSGGRFYADAVQRAGGLPLVVPPTDDSDLVMATIERCDAMVLLGGGDVNPSRYGQAEHARLYGVDDFLDGFEITALEHAFARDIPVLAICRGHQVLNVALGGTLIQHLDNTNDHRDVMHTVRVVPGSRVASAMGTLEPDVHSFHHQAIDRIGGGLEVTATAPDGTIEAVELAGASWVVGVQWHPEDTAADDAAQQGLFDELVRRASAR
;
A
#
# COMPACT_ATOMS: atom_id res chain seq x y z
N MET A 1 -35.63 22.94 52.58
CA MET A 1 -35.06 24.25 52.96
C MET A 1 -33.59 24.04 53.30
N ARG A 2 -32.71 24.85 52.70
CA ARG A 2 -31.25 24.68 52.57
C ARG A 2 -30.50 24.50 53.90
N ARG A 3 -29.42 23.69 53.91
CA ARG A 3 -28.14 24.09 54.52
C ARG A 3 -26.96 23.29 53.95
N ALA A 4 -25.89 24.03 53.71
CA ALA A 4 -24.66 23.65 53.03
C ALA A 4 -23.67 22.97 53.97
N LEU A 5 -22.80 22.11 53.41
CA LEU A 5 -21.50 21.76 53.98
C LEU A 5 -20.45 21.88 52.89
N GLY A 6 -19.54 22.83 53.09
CA GLY A 6 -18.34 23.01 52.31
C GLY A 6 -17.26 22.01 52.70
N GLY A 7 -16.36 21.75 51.76
CA GLY A 7 -15.18 20.92 51.96
C GLY A 7 -14.19 21.14 50.82
N GLN A 8 -13.42 22.23 50.92
CA GLN A 8 -12.25 22.47 50.09
C GLN A 8 -11.22 21.35 50.30
N ARG A 9 -10.77 20.70 49.22
CA ARG A 9 -9.54 19.90 49.22
C ARG A 9 -8.45 20.65 48.46
N ARG A 10 -7.33 20.88 49.15
CA ARG A 10 -6.09 21.52 48.66
C ARG A 10 -5.43 20.68 47.55
N PRO A 11 -4.73 21.29 46.58
CA PRO A 11 -3.87 20.57 45.64
C PRO A 11 -2.55 20.18 46.32
N ARG A 12 -2.07 18.95 46.08
CA ARG A 12 -0.70 18.53 46.44
C ARG A 12 0.26 19.02 45.37
N ALA A 13 1.31 19.71 45.81
CA ALA A 13 2.44 20.15 45.01
C ALA A 13 3.52 19.06 44.92
N GLY A 14 4.27 19.08 43.82
CA GLY A 14 5.69 18.73 43.77
C GLY A 14 6.05 17.27 43.57
N ALA A 15 6.27 16.86 42.33
CA ALA A 15 7.23 15.81 41.99
C ALA A 15 8.26 16.42 41.02
N GLU A 16 9.48 16.63 41.52
CA GLU A 16 10.62 17.05 40.71
C GLU A 16 11.15 15.90 39.83
N PRO A 17 11.77 16.20 38.67
CA PRO A 17 12.21 15.18 37.73
C PRO A 17 13.55 14.55 38.12
N HIS A 18 13.66 13.23 37.92
CA HIS A 18 14.90 12.46 38.06
C HIS A 18 15.95 12.89 37.03
N PRO A 19 17.26 12.91 37.40
CA PRO A 19 18.33 13.36 36.52
C PRO A 19 18.73 12.30 35.48
N ALA A 20 19.09 12.77 34.29
CA ALA A 20 19.65 11.97 33.20
C ALA A 20 21.02 11.35 33.56
N PRO A 21 21.32 10.12 33.11
CA PRO A 21 22.65 9.55 33.28
C PRO A 21 23.63 10.13 32.26
N ARG A 22 24.85 10.42 32.75
CA ARG A 22 25.99 10.95 31.98
C ARG A 22 26.67 9.86 31.15
N ASP A 23 27.11 10.26 29.96
CA ASP A 23 28.00 9.53 29.06
C ASP A 23 29.28 9.05 29.71
N ALA A 24 29.63 7.78 29.47
CA ALA A 24 30.99 7.27 29.53
C ALA A 24 31.13 6.02 28.64
N GLY A 25 32.05 6.06 27.67
CA GLY A 25 32.57 4.85 27.04
C GLY A 25 32.69 4.93 25.52
N GLY A 26 33.87 5.31 25.03
CA GLY A 26 34.22 5.27 23.62
C GLY A 26 34.21 3.85 23.04
N THR A 27 33.84 3.76 21.76
CA THR A 27 33.95 2.55 20.95
C THR A 27 34.74 2.83 19.66
N PRO A 28 35.45 1.82 19.11
CA PRO A 28 36.45 2.03 18.07
C PRO A 28 35.81 2.23 16.70
N ARG A 29 36.38 3.14 15.92
CA ARG A 29 36.01 3.40 14.52
C ARG A 29 36.32 2.20 13.64
N HIS A 30 35.31 1.38 13.33
CA HIS A 30 35.36 0.48 12.18
C HIS A 30 34.94 1.24 10.91
N ARG A 31 35.88 1.42 9.97
CA ARG A 31 35.60 1.87 8.61
C ARG A 31 34.74 0.81 7.92
N VAL A 32 33.45 1.07 7.77
CA VAL A 32 32.59 0.36 6.82
C VAL A 32 32.89 0.94 5.43
N ARG A 33 33.39 0.09 4.53
CA ARG A 33 33.51 0.40 3.11
C ARG A 33 32.11 0.46 2.52
N THR A 34 31.70 1.63 2.03
CA THR A 34 30.54 1.80 1.18
C THR A 34 30.80 1.09 -0.16
N HIS A 35 30.16 -0.05 -0.39
CA HIS A 35 29.99 -0.57 -1.74
C HIS A 35 28.89 0.25 -2.40
N LEU A 36 29.28 1.10 -3.35
CA LEU A 36 28.39 1.75 -4.30
C LEU A 36 27.59 0.67 -5.02
N GLY A 37 26.26 0.69 -4.84
CA GLY A 37 25.32 -0.21 -5.50
C GLY A 37 25.39 -0.10 -7.02
N SER A 38 25.23 -1.25 -7.68
CA SER A 38 25.24 -1.42 -9.13
C SER A 38 24.12 -0.61 -9.83
N PRO A 39 24.30 -0.13 -11.08
CA PRO A 39 23.36 0.75 -11.77
C PRO A 39 22.14 0.02 -12.40
N GLY A 40 21.67 -1.07 -11.80
CA GLY A 40 20.70 -1.98 -12.40
C GLY A 40 19.25 -1.46 -12.47
N GLY A 41 18.81 -0.67 -11.48
CA GLY A 41 17.41 -0.25 -11.33
C GLY A 41 16.98 0.95 -12.19
N THR A 42 17.93 1.81 -12.60
CA THR A 42 17.62 3.10 -13.24
C THR A 42 17.03 2.96 -14.65
N ARG A 43 17.26 1.83 -15.33
CA ARG A 43 16.74 1.58 -16.69
C ARG A 43 15.26 1.25 -16.70
N ALA A 44 14.77 0.50 -15.71
CA ALA A 44 13.37 0.12 -15.62
C ALA A 44 12.48 1.33 -15.33
N LEU A 45 12.87 2.17 -14.36
CA LEU A 45 12.15 3.41 -14.06
C LEU A 45 12.16 4.40 -15.24
N ALA A 46 13.30 4.53 -15.94
CA ALA A 46 13.38 5.36 -17.14
C ALA A 46 12.47 4.83 -18.26
N ASP A 47 12.40 3.52 -18.48
CA ASP A 47 11.52 2.92 -19.49
C ASP A 47 10.03 3.03 -19.10
N ILE A 48 9.69 2.94 -17.82
CA ILE A 48 8.32 3.11 -17.30
C ILE A 48 7.89 4.58 -17.40
N VAL A 49 8.74 5.51 -16.97
CA VAL A 49 8.51 6.96 -17.14
C VAL A 49 8.45 7.32 -18.63
N ARG A 50 9.21 6.64 -19.49
CA ARG A 50 9.17 6.86 -20.95
C ARG A 50 7.90 6.30 -21.60
N LEU A 51 7.42 5.14 -21.13
CA LEU A 51 6.14 4.57 -21.56
C LEU A 51 4.96 5.44 -21.09
N ALA A 52 5.00 5.94 -19.86
CA ALA A 52 4.00 6.88 -19.33
C ALA A 52 4.03 8.25 -20.05
N ARG A 53 5.16 8.64 -20.65
CA ARG A 53 5.30 9.86 -21.48
C ARG A 53 4.92 9.68 -22.97
N GLY A 54 4.53 8.49 -23.41
CA GLY A 54 4.12 8.24 -24.80
C GLY A 54 5.25 8.29 -25.85
N GLU A 55 6.51 8.14 -25.44
CA GLU A 55 7.68 8.25 -26.33
C GLU A 55 7.98 6.92 -27.08
N PRO A 56 8.05 6.91 -28.43
CA PRO A 56 8.17 5.68 -29.21
C PRO A 56 9.53 4.97 -29.09
N HIS A 57 9.49 3.64 -29.00
CA HIS A 57 10.67 2.78 -28.92
C HIS A 57 11.38 2.62 -30.27
N ARG A 58 12.58 3.21 -30.43
CA ARG A 58 13.50 2.87 -31.52
C ARG A 58 14.29 1.61 -31.17
N GLY A 59 13.87 0.45 -31.66
CA GLY A 59 14.60 -0.79 -31.39
C GLY A 59 14.14 -2.08 -32.09
N ARG A 60 14.51 -2.22 -33.37
CA ARG A 60 14.74 -3.45 -34.15
C ARG A 60 13.61 -4.50 -34.26
N THR A 61 12.89 -4.39 -35.37
CA THR A 61 12.16 -5.48 -36.05
C THR A 61 13.06 -6.69 -36.34
N ARG A 62 12.65 -7.88 -35.89
CA ARG A 62 12.93 -9.14 -36.58
C ARG A 62 11.63 -9.92 -36.76
N ALA A 63 11.41 -10.29 -38.01
CA ALA A 63 10.21 -10.92 -38.51
C ALA A 63 10.38 -12.45 -38.62
N ARG A 64 9.21 -13.12 -38.70
CA ARG A 64 8.94 -14.49 -39.21
C ARG A 64 9.20 -15.63 -38.20
N GLY A 65 8.35 -16.66 -38.06
CA GLY A 65 7.23 -17.07 -38.90
C GLY A 65 6.26 -18.03 -38.20
N ARG A 66 5.03 -18.09 -38.74
CA ARG A 66 3.92 -18.97 -38.37
C ARG A 66 3.97 -20.29 -39.16
N ARG A 67 3.41 -21.36 -38.55
CA ARG A 67 2.46 -22.40 -39.08
C ARG A 67 2.83 -23.83 -38.61
N PRO A 68 1.91 -24.82 -38.65
CA PRO A 68 0.55 -24.85 -38.08
C PRO A 68 0.23 -26.19 -37.35
N ALA A 69 -0.97 -26.26 -36.77
CA ALA A 69 -1.56 -27.43 -36.13
C ALA A 69 -1.89 -28.60 -37.09
N ARG A 70 -1.93 -29.82 -36.54
CA ARG A 70 -2.69 -30.96 -37.08
C ARG A 70 -3.57 -31.57 -35.99
N ALA A 71 -4.73 -32.03 -36.44
CA ALA A 71 -5.87 -32.43 -35.65
C ALA A 71 -6.14 -33.94 -35.79
N ARG A 72 -6.92 -34.44 -34.80
CA ARG A 72 -7.80 -35.62 -34.81
C ARG A 72 -7.14 -37.01 -34.81
N ASP A 73 -7.53 -37.83 -33.83
CA ASP A 73 -8.36 -38.98 -34.18
C ASP A 73 -9.35 -39.36 -33.07
N ARG A 74 -10.50 -39.91 -33.49
CA ARG A 74 -11.60 -40.42 -32.67
C ARG A 74 -11.43 -41.93 -32.54
N GLY A 75 -11.79 -42.50 -31.38
CA GLY A 75 -11.91 -43.95 -31.21
C GLY A 75 -12.98 -44.30 -30.19
N ALA A 76 -14.02 -45.00 -30.65
CA ALA A 76 -15.23 -45.38 -29.92
C ALA A 76 -15.11 -46.79 -29.29
N GLY A 77 -16.08 -47.13 -28.42
CA GLY A 77 -16.34 -48.47 -27.90
C GLY A 77 -16.08 -48.55 -26.40
N GLY A 78 -17.01 -48.85 -25.50
CA GLY A 78 -18.24 -49.64 -25.61
C GLY A 78 -18.08 -50.90 -24.76
N ALA A 79 -18.71 -50.98 -23.59
CA ALA A 79 -19.25 -52.22 -23.01
C ALA A 79 -19.92 -51.95 -21.66
N ARG A 80 -21.16 -52.45 -21.52
CA ARG A 80 -21.95 -52.53 -20.30
C ARG A 80 -21.64 -53.86 -19.60
N GLY A 81 -21.65 -53.85 -18.26
CA GLY A 81 -21.59 -55.03 -17.38
C GLY A 81 -22.12 -54.69 -15.97
N PRO A 82 -22.55 -55.66 -15.16
CA PRO A 82 -23.93 -55.68 -14.65
C PRO A 82 -24.16 -55.12 -13.24
N ARG A 83 -25.46 -54.89 -13.02
CA ARG A 83 -26.19 -54.45 -11.82
C ARG A 83 -25.85 -55.27 -10.57
N THR A 84 -25.56 -54.58 -9.46
CA THR A 84 -25.74 -55.11 -8.10
C THR A 84 -26.83 -54.31 -7.38
N ARG A 85 -27.72 -55.04 -6.67
CA ARG A 85 -28.89 -54.52 -5.96
C ARG A 85 -28.48 -53.74 -4.69
N PRO A 86 -29.27 -52.76 -4.24
CA PRO A 86 -28.99 -52.03 -3.00
C PRO A 86 -29.56 -52.79 -1.79
N CYS A 87 -28.73 -53.08 -0.80
CA CYS A 87 -29.19 -53.41 0.54
C CYS A 87 -29.53 -52.12 1.29
N ARG A 88 -30.78 -52.04 1.76
CA ARG A 88 -31.24 -51.04 2.72
C ARG A 88 -30.67 -51.37 4.09
N SER A 89 -29.93 -50.45 4.68
CA SER A 89 -29.96 -50.24 6.13
C SER A 89 -29.64 -48.77 6.44
N GLY A 90 -30.56 -48.14 7.15
CA GLY A 90 -30.52 -46.73 7.45
C GLY A 90 -29.42 -46.38 8.44
N HIS A 91 -28.46 -45.60 7.98
CA HIS A 91 -27.72 -44.70 8.84
C HIS A 91 -27.85 -43.28 8.30
N ARG A 92 -28.40 -42.43 9.18
CA ARG A 92 -28.58 -41.00 9.00
C ARG A 92 -27.28 -40.42 8.46
N HIS A 93 -27.36 -39.74 7.32
CA HIS A 93 -26.25 -38.97 6.78
C HIS A 93 -25.89 -37.89 7.81
N CYS A 94 -24.87 -38.15 8.63
CA CYS A 94 -23.99 -37.08 9.07
C CYS A 94 -23.36 -36.53 7.78
N ALA A 95 -23.73 -35.30 7.39
CA ALA A 95 -23.05 -34.60 6.33
C ALA A 95 -21.56 -34.59 6.67
N SER A 96 -20.77 -35.37 5.93
CA SER A 96 -19.32 -35.31 5.99
C SER A 96 -18.95 -33.91 5.52
N GLY A 97 -18.68 -33.01 6.47
CA GLY A 97 -17.99 -31.76 6.20
C GLY A 97 -16.64 -32.14 5.62
N ARG A 98 -16.54 -32.20 4.28
CA ARG A 98 -15.25 -32.26 3.61
C ARG A 98 -14.51 -31.01 4.07
N ILE A 99 -13.45 -31.21 4.85
CA ILE A 99 -12.45 -30.17 5.07
C ILE A 99 -12.03 -29.73 3.66
N ARG A 100 -12.38 -28.51 3.28
CA ARG A 100 -11.99 -27.95 1.98
C ARG A 100 -10.46 -27.97 1.94
N ASP A 101 -9.87 -28.39 0.82
CA ASP A 101 -8.42 -28.30 0.65
C ASP A 101 -8.04 -26.82 0.88
N PRO A 102 -7.13 -26.50 1.81
CA PRO A 102 -6.69 -25.12 2.02
C PRO A 102 -6.23 -24.45 0.72
N ARG A 103 -5.71 -25.24 -0.23
CA ARG A 103 -5.32 -24.77 -1.56
C ARG A 103 -6.52 -24.34 -2.40
N ASP A 104 -7.71 -24.90 -2.21
CA ASP A 104 -8.94 -24.47 -2.90
C ASP A 104 -9.53 -23.18 -2.30
N LEU A 105 -9.22 -22.88 -1.03
CA LEU A 105 -9.63 -21.65 -0.34
C LEU A 105 -8.67 -20.47 -0.60
N VAL A 106 -7.38 -20.75 -0.77
CA VAL A 106 -6.32 -19.76 -1.01
C VAL A 106 -6.08 -19.52 -2.51
N SER A 107 -6.31 -20.49 -3.39
CA SER A 107 -6.01 -20.37 -4.85
C SER A 107 -6.88 -19.38 -5.63
N ARG A 108 -7.74 -18.60 -4.98
CA ARG A 108 -8.58 -17.58 -5.63
C ARG A 108 -8.44 -16.18 -5.03
N ARG A 109 -7.68 -16.01 -3.96
CA ARG A 109 -7.56 -14.71 -3.28
C ARG A 109 -6.18 -14.13 -3.55
N PRO A 110 -6.08 -12.91 -4.10
CA PRO A 110 -4.80 -12.30 -4.42
C PRO A 110 -4.03 -11.94 -3.13
N PHE A 111 -2.73 -12.17 -3.13
CA PHE A 111 -1.82 -11.67 -2.11
C PHE A 111 -1.63 -10.16 -2.28
N VAL A 112 -1.93 -9.40 -1.25
CA VAL A 112 -1.75 -7.95 -1.23
C VAL A 112 -0.62 -7.63 -0.28
N ALA A 113 0.52 -7.20 -0.82
CA ALA A 113 1.65 -6.75 -0.04
C ALA A 113 1.29 -5.46 0.70
N ILE A 114 1.64 -5.41 1.99
CA ILE A 114 1.60 -4.23 2.81
C ILE A 114 3.04 -4.02 3.30
N PRO A 115 3.85 -3.17 2.64
CA PRO A 115 5.16 -2.78 3.13
C PRO A 115 5.05 -2.31 4.58
N GLY A 116 5.61 -3.09 5.49
CA GLY A 116 5.48 -2.85 6.92
C GLY A 116 6.36 -1.68 7.37
N ARG A 117 6.21 -1.32 8.64
CA ARG A 117 7.06 -0.33 9.32
C ARG A 117 7.63 -0.91 10.59
N ARG A 118 8.84 -0.50 10.95
CA ARG A 118 9.42 -0.84 12.25
C ARG A 118 8.81 0.10 13.29
N SER A 119 8.20 -0.47 14.31
CA SER A 119 7.77 0.27 15.50
C SER A 119 8.76 -0.03 16.63
N PRO A 120 9.37 1.00 17.25
CA PRO A 120 10.31 0.78 18.35
C PRO A 120 9.62 0.19 19.58
N GLU A 121 8.30 0.42 19.71
CA GLU A 121 7.50 0.01 20.85
C GLU A 121 6.24 -0.74 20.40
N ALA A 122 5.92 -1.80 21.13
CA ALA A 122 4.64 -2.50 21.08
C ALA A 122 4.42 -3.27 22.39
N GLU A 123 3.23 -3.16 22.96
CA GLU A 123 2.86 -3.90 24.16
C GLU A 123 3.00 -5.42 23.92
N GLY A 124 3.51 -6.14 24.91
CA GLY A 124 3.69 -7.60 24.86
C GLY A 124 4.89 -8.09 24.04
N HIS A 125 5.71 -7.21 23.46
CA HIS A 125 6.87 -7.58 22.66
C HIS A 125 8.19 -7.19 23.36
N ARG A 126 9.21 -8.07 23.26
CA ARG A 126 10.52 -7.84 23.88
C ARG A 126 11.46 -6.97 23.05
N THR A 127 11.13 -6.76 21.78
CA THR A 127 11.95 -6.09 20.77
C THR A 127 11.04 -5.25 19.86
N PRO A 128 11.60 -4.32 19.07
CA PRO A 128 10.84 -3.63 18.02
C PRO A 128 10.07 -4.61 17.14
N VAL A 129 8.91 -4.17 16.67
CA VAL A 129 8.00 -4.99 15.85
C VAL A 129 7.89 -4.47 14.43
N VAL A 130 7.44 -5.32 13.52
CA VAL A 130 7.00 -4.92 12.19
C VAL A 130 5.47 -4.88 12.20
N SER A 131 4.89 -3.75 11.79
CA SER A 131 3.43 -3.58 11.70
C SER A 131 3.02 -3.09 10.31
N GLY A 132 1.79 -3.41 9.91
CA GLY A 132 1.18 -2.95 8.65
C GLY A 132 -0.14 -2.21 8.84
N GLY A 133 -0.47 -1.82 10.08
CA GLY A 133 -1.73 -1.18 10.44
C GLY A 133 -2.96 -2.10 10.32
N ARG A 134 -3.75 -2.20 11.38
CA ARG A 134 -4.90 -3.12 11.41
C ARG A 134 -5.95 -2.77 10.34
N PHE A 135 -6.31 -1.50 10.20
CA PHE A 135 -7.39 -1.08 9.31
C PHE A 135 -7.08 -1.31 7.82
N TYR A 136 -5.84 -1.16 7.40
CA TYR A 136 -5.41 -1.55 6.04
C TYR A 136 -5.61 -3.04 5.79
N ALA A 137 -5.15 -3.89 6.71
CA ALA A 137 -5.30 -5.34 6.59
C ALA A 137 -6.79 -5.75 6.61
N ASP A 138 -7.59 -5.17 7.49
CA ASP A 138 -9.03 -5.43 7.58
C ASP A 138 -9.75 -5.00 6.28
N ALA A 139 -9.40 -3.85 5.69
CA ALA A 139 -9.98 -3.37 4.43
C ALA A 139 -9.64 -4.27 3.23
N VAL A 140 -8.39 -4.72 3.14
CA VAL A 140 -7.96 -5.72 2.15
C VAL A 140 -8.71 -7.04 2.34
N GLN A 141 -8.89 -7.49 3.59
CA GLN A 141 -9.62 -8.73 3.87
C GLN A 141 -11.09 -8.63 3.47
N ARG A 142 -11.76 -7.50 3.75
CA ARG A 142 -13.14 -7.24 3.32
C ARG A 142 -13.28 -7.26 1.80
N ALA A 143 -12.31 -6.70 1.09
CA ALA A 143 -12.23 -6.74 -0.38
C ALA A 143 -11.99 -8.15 -0.95
N GLY A 144 -11.66 -9.13 -0.10
CA GLY A 144 -11.38 -10.51 -0.53
C GLY A 144 -9.90 -10.80 -0.82
N GLY A 145 -8.99 -9.86 -0.56
CA GLY A 145 -7.54 -10.05 -0.68
C GLY A 145 -6.93 -10.75 0.55
N LEU A 146 -5.69 -11.22 0.42
CA LEU A 146 -4.88 -11.78 1.51
C LEU A 146 -3.78 -10.77 1.88
N PRO A 147 -3.90 -10.00 2.98
CA PRO A 147 -2.88 -9.04 3.35
C PRO A 147 -1.61 -9.76 3.84
N LEU A 148 -0.46 -9.34 3.32
CA LEU A 148 0.86 -9.81 3.73
C LEU A 148 1.70 -8.61 4.18
N VAL A 149 1.99 -8.52 5.48
CA VAL A 149 2.90 -7.49 5.99
C VAL A 149 4.33 -7.87 5.62
N VAL A 150 5.01 -7.01 4.86
CA VAL A 150 6.37 -7.25 4.37
C VAL A 150 7.38 -6.51 5.27
N PRO A 151 8.30 -7.21 5.96
CA PRO A 151 9.33 -6.56 6.76
C PRO A 151 10.26 -5.65 5.94
N PRO A 152 10.51 -4.41 6.39
CA PRO A 152 11.47 -3.51 5.76
C PRO A 152 12.90 -4.07 5.69
N THR A 153 13.51 -3.95 4.52
CA THR A 153 14.88 -4.39 4.21
C THR A 153 15.52 -3.46 3.18
N ASP A 154 16.85 -3.33 3.22
CA ASP A 154 17.67 -2.64 2.22
C ASP A 154 18.21 -3.60 1.13
N ASP A 155 17.95 -4.91 1.28
CA ASP A 155 18.27 -5.92 0.27
C ASP A 155 17.26 -5.86 -0.90
N SER A 156 17.65 -5.19 -1.99
CA SER A 156 16.84 -5.04 -3.20
C SER A 156 16.41 -6.38 -3.82
N ASP A 157 17.25 -7.42 -3.77
CA ASP A 157 16.91 -8.73 -4.33
C ASP A 157 15.80 -9.40 -3.49
N LEU A 158 15.83 -9.20 -2.17
CA LEU A 158 14.78 -9.66 -1.27
C LEU A 158 13.48 -8.88 -1.46
N VAL A 159 13.54 -7.56 -1.66
CA VAL A 159 12.36 -6.74 -1.99
C VAL A 159 11.72 -7.26 -3.27
N MET A 160 12.51 -7.38 -4.34
CA MET A 160 12.06 -7.93 -5.62
C MET A 160 11.40 -9.30 -5.45
N ALA A 161 12.10 -10.26 -4.84
CA ALA A 161 11.61 -11.63 -4.69
C ALA A 161 10.32 -11.72 -3.84
N THR A 162 10.07 -10.73 -2.99
CA THR A 162 8.84 -10.66 -2.17
C THR A 162 7.71 -10.00 -2.94
N ILE A 163 7.93 -8.79 -3.48
CA ILE A 163 6.91 -8.02 -4.19
C ILE A 163 6.41 -8.76 -5.44
N GLU A 164 7.31 -9.44 -6.18
CA GLU A 164 6.92 -10.20 -7.38
C GLU A 164 6.05 -11.43 -7.10
N ARG A 165 5.93 -11.86 -5.84
CA ARG A 165 5.03 -12.94 -5.41
C ARG A 165 3.68 -12.41 -4.92
N CYS A 166 3.51 -11.09 -4.87
CA CYS A 166 2.26 -10.44 -4.55
C CYS A 166 1.52 -10.02 -5.82
N ASP A 167 0.20 -10.01 -5.75
CA ASP A 167 -0.68 -9.68 -6.86
C ASP A 167 -1.09 -8.20 -6.84
N ALA A 168 -0.93 -7.54 -5.69
CA ALA A 168 -1.19 -6.11 -5.46
C ALA A 168 -0.34 -5.58 -4.29
N MET A 169 -0.29 -4.26 -4.13
CA MET A 169 0.38 -3.60 -3.01
C MET A 169 -0.45 -2.44 -2.44
N VAL A 170 -0.42 -2.27 -1.11
CA VAL A 170 -0.96 -1.11 -0.40
C VAL A 170 0.17 -0.43 0.35
N LEU A 171 0.48 0.83 0.02
CA LEU A 171 1.40 1.66 0.80
C LEU A 171 0.63 2.44 1.87
N LEU A 172 1.22 2.49 3.07
CA LEU A 172 0.61 3.00 4.29
C LEU A 172 0.83 4.51 4.47
N GLY A 173 0.00 5.13 5.30
CA GLY A 173 0.32 6.41 5.93
C GLY A 173 1.47 6.29 6.93
N GLY A 174 2.07 7.42 7.32
CA GLY A 174 3.24 7.43 8.23
C GLY A 174 3.75 8.83 8.55
N GLY A 175 5.04 8.92 8.91
CA GLY A 175 5.76 10.19 9.06
C GLY A 175 6.06 10.88 7.73
N ASP A 176 7.05 11.74 7.71
CA ASP A 176 7.35 12.52 6.51
C ASP A 176 8.41 11.84 5.63
N VAL A 177 8.32 12.07 4.32
CA VAL A 177 9.34 11.58 3.37
C VAL A 177 10.59 12.45 3.47
N ASN A 178 11.77 11.83 3.54
CA ASN A 178 13.05 12.52 3.63
C ASN A 178 13.23 13.53 2.47
N PRO A 179 13.40 14.84 2.76
CA PRO A 179 13.57 15.89 1.75
C PRO A 179 14.70 15.70 0.75
N SER A 180 15.76 15.01 1.16
CA SER A 180 16.88 14.71 0.26
C SER A 180 16.47 13.83 -0.92
N ARG A 181 15.40 13.02 -0.78
CA ARG A 181 14.84 12.16 -1.83
C ARG A 181 14.18 12.96 -2.97
N TYR A 182 13.78 14.20 -2.72
CA TYR A 182 13.19 15.10 -3.71
C TYR A 182 13.95 16.44 -3.83
N GLY A 183 15.22 16.45 -3.41
CA GLY A 183 16.14 17.55 -3.66
C GLY A 183 15.88 18.82 -2.87
N GLN A 184 15.22 18.73 -1.72
CA GLN A 184 14.95 19.87 -0.83
C GLN A 184 15.75 19.77 0.48
N ALA A 185 15.96 20.91 1.13
CA ALA A 185 16.48 20.97 2.49
C ALA A 185 15.35 20.74 3.51
N GLU A 186 15.71 20.28 4.71
CA GLU A 186 14.75 19.98 5.77
C GLU A 186 14.03 21.23 6.29
N HIS A 187 12.70 21.12 6.40
CA HIS A 187 11.86 22.10 7.06
C HIS A 187 11.75 21.79 8.56
N ALA A 188 11.66 22.82 9.40
CA ALA A 188 11.68 22.67 10.86
C ALA A 188 10.46 21.93 11.46
N ARG A 189 9.40 21.71 10.68
CA ARG A 189 8.15 21.06 11.12
C ARG A 189 8.06 19.58 10.74
N LEU A 190 9.09 19.03 10.10
CA LEU A 190 9.09 17.61 9.75
C LEU A 190 9.04 16.73 11.00
N TYR A 191 8.42 15.56 10.87
CA TYR A 191 8.42 14.53 11.89
C TYR A 191 8.46 13.13 11.30
N GLY A 192 8.98 12.18 12.09
CA GLY A 192 8.91 10.76 11.74
C GLY A 192 9.62 10.37 10.45
N VAL A 193 10.59 11.17 9.99
CA VAL A 193 11.41 10.87 8.81
C VAL A 193 12.21 9.59 9.07
N ASP A 194 12.09 8.62 8.16
CA ASP A 194 12.80 7.35 8.18
C ASP A 194 13.33 7.04 6.78
N ASP A 195 14.58 7.45 6.51
CA ASP A 195 15.22 7.29 5.20
C ASP A 195 15.36 5.81 4.78
N PHE A 196 15.47 4.91 5.77
CA PHE A 196 15.54 3.48 5.50
C PHE A 196 14.20 2.96 5.00
N LEU A 197 13.09 3.39 5.62
CA LEU A 197 11.74 3.07 5.14
C LEU A 197 11.47 3.68 3.75
N ASP A 198 11.85 4.95 3.55
CA ASP A 198 11.72 5.62 2.25
C ASP A 198 12.42 4.81 1.14
N GLY A 199 13.66 4.36 1.40
CA GLY A 199 14.42 3.54 0.44
C GLY A 199 13.75 2.21 0.12
N PHE A 200 13.23 1.52 1.15
CA PHE A 200 12.53 0.25 0.98
C PHE A 200 11.26 0.38 0.13
N GLU A 201 10.41 1.36 0.41
CA GLU A 201 9.14 1.54 -0.30
C GLU A 201 9.32 2.07 -1.72
N ILE A 202 10.29 2.97 -1.95
CA ILE A 202 10.65 3.40 -3.30
C ILE A 202 11.11 2.19 -4.11
N THR A 203 11.96 1.34 -3.55
CA THR A 203 12.42 0.10 -4.22
C THR A 203 11.24 -0.84 -4.49
N ALA A 204 10.31 -0.98 -3.54
CA ALA A 204 9.10 -1.79 -3.72
C ALA A 204 8.21 -1.27 -4.86
N LEU A 205 8.03 0.06 -4.97
CA LEU A 205 7.32 0.70 -6.07
C LEU A 205 7.99 0.45 -7.42
N GLU A 206 9.32 0.60 -7.50
CA GLU A 206 10.06 0.33 -8.74
C GLU A 206 9.82 -1.10 -9.25
N HIS A 207 9.84 -2.09 -8.35
CA HIS A 207 9.53 -3.48 -8.70
C HIS A 207 8.05 -3.70 -9.03
N ALA A 208 7.14 -3.02 -8.32
CA ALA A 208 5.72 -3.06 -8.62
C ALA A 208 5.45 -2.53 -10.04
N PHE A 209 6.05 -1.40 -10.42
CA PHE A 209 5.89 -0.84 -11.76
C PHE A 209 6.49 -1.73 -12.84
N ALA A 210 7.68 -2.29 -12.63
CA ALA A 210 8.33 -3.17 -13.59
C ALA A 210 7.51 -4.42 -13.90
N ARG A 211 6.66 -4.84 -12.96
CA ARG A 211 5.73 -5.95 -13.10
C ARG A 211 4.29 -5.50 -13.28
N ASP A 212 3.99 -4.22 -13.44
CA ASP A 212 2.61 -3.71 -13.56
C ASP A 212 1.67 -4.21 -12.43
N ILE A 213 2.20 -4.31 -11.20
CA ILE A 213 1.46 -4.68 -9.99
C ILE A 213 0.52 -3.54 -9.60
N PRO A 214 -0.79 -3.82 -9.40
CA PRO A 214 -1.71 -2.84 -8.88
C PRO A 214 -1.25 -2.26 -7.54
N VAL A 215 -1.29 -0.93 -7.41
CA VAL A 215 -0.87 -0.23 -6.19
C VAL A 215 -1.96 0.74 -5.72
N LEU A 216 -2.29 0.68 -4.44
CA LEU A 216 -3.02 1.73 -3.72
C LEU A 216 -2.05 2.39 -2.74
N ALA A 217 -1.77 3.68 -2.91
CA ALA A 217 -0.83 4.41 -2.07
C ALA A 217 -1.55 5.45 -1.21
N ILE A 218 -1.49 5.34 0.12
CA ILE A 218 -2.36 6.10 1.03
C ILE A 218 -1.56 7.10 1.86
N CYS A 219 -2.00 8.35 1.90
CA CYS A 219 -1.42 9.46 2.65
C CYS A 219 0.10 9.62 2.39
N ARG A 220 0.96 9.19 3.32
CA ARG A 220 2.41 9.14 3.09
C ARG A 220 2.77 8.28 1.89
N GLY A 221 2.11 7.14 1.68
CA GLY A 221 2.29 6.30 0.50
C GLY A 221 2.04 7.06 -0.81
N HIS A 222 1.01 7.91 -0.86
CA HIS A 222 0.72 8.79 -2.01
C HIS A 222 1.88 9.76 -2.30
N GLN A 223 2.52 10.28 -1.24
CA GLN A 223 3.69 11.15 -1.35
C GLN A 223 4.95 10.38 -1.79
N VAL A 224 5.18 9.18 -1.23
CA VAL A 224 6.27 8.29 -1.65
C VAL A 224 6.13 7.91 -3.13
N LEU A 225 4.92 7.60 -3.59
CA LEU A 225 4.62 7.36 -5.01
C LEU A 225 5.05 8.54 -5.89
N ASN A 226 4.71 9.76 -5.48
CA ASN A 226 5.09 10.97 -6.20
C ASN A 226 6.62 11.17 -6.25
N VAL A 227 7.29 11.02 -5.10
CA VAL A 227 8.75 11.17 -4.98
C VAL A 227 9.50 10.10 -5.78
N ALA A 228 9.03 8.84 -5.76
CA ALA A 228 9.59 7.75 -6.56
C ALA A 228 9.56 8.05 -8.07
N LEU A 229 8.59 8.86 -8.52
CA LEU A 229 8.45 9.30 -9.91
C LEU A 229 9.06 10.69 -10.16
N GLY A 230 9.86 11.23 -9.23
CA GLY A 230 10.62 12.47 -9.37
C GLY A 230 9.85 13.76 -9.07
N GLY A 231 8.69 13.65 -8.42
CA GLY A 231 7.93 14.78 -7.91
C GLY A 231 8.54 15.40 -6.64
N THR A 232 7.95 16.49 -6.16
CA THR A 232 8.32 17.17 -4.91
C THR A 232 7.13 17.30 -3.98
N LEU A 233 7.39 17.64 -2.72
CA LEU A 233 6.38 17.86 -1.69
C LEU A 233 6.44 19.29 -1.16
N ILE A 234 5.26 19.78 -0.75
CA ILE A 234 5.13 20.88 0.19
C ILE A 234 5.37 20.29 1.57
N GLN A 235 6.48 20.64 2.23
CA GLN A 235 6.85 20.04 3.52
C GLN A 235 5.97 20.47 4.69
N HIS A 236 5.28 21.60 4.55
CA HIS A 236 4.28 22.05 5.50
C HIS A 236 3.25 22.97 4.85
N LEU A 237 1.98 22.60 4.93
CA LEU A 237 0.86 23.43 4.51
C LEU A 237 0.60 24.54 5.54
N ASP A 238 0.53 25.78 5.07
CA ASP A 238 0.16 26.92 5.94
C ASP A 238 -1.24 26.77 6.52
N ASN A 239 -2.14 26.11 5.78
CA ASN A 239 -3.51 25.78 6.17
C ASN A 239 -3.67 24.35 6.68
N THR A 240 -2.65 23.80 7.37
CA THR A 240 -2.68 22.40 7.85
C THR A 240 -3.92 22.02 8.68
N ASN A 241 -4.57 22.99 9.34
CA ASN A 241 -5.76 22.74 10.15
C ASN A 241 -6.96 22.30 9.31
N ASP A 242 -6.97 22.59 8.01
CA ASP A 242 -8.01 22.16 7.08
C ASP A 242 -7.79 20.72 6.58
N HIS A 243 -6.69 20.08 7.01
CA HIS A 243 -6.19 18.79 6.49
C HIS A 243 -5.73 17.81 7.58
N ARG A 244 -5.73 18.22 8.85
CA ARG A 244 -5.17 17.42 9.96
C ARG A 244 -6.23 17.02 10.96
N ASP A 245 -6.61 15.75 10.93
CA ASP A 245 -7.62 15.12 11.79
C ASP A 245 -9.02 15.71 11.57
N VAL A 246 -9.39 15.84 10.29
CA VAL A 246 -10.65 16.47 9.87
C VAL A 246 -11.32 15.68 8.75
N MET A 247 -12.65 15.77 8.69
CA MET A 247 -13.43 15.33 7.55
C MET A 247 -13.63 16.51 6.59
N HIS A 248 -13.35 16.31 5.31
CA HIS A 248 -13.63 17.30 4.27
C HIS A 248 -14.03 16.65 2.94
N THR A 249 -14.72 17.39 2.07
CA THR A 249 -15.12 16.88 0.76
C THR A 249 -14.01 17.12 -0.27
N VAL A 250 -13.70 16.10 -1.06
CA VAL A 250 -12.72 16.16 -2.15
C VAL A 250 -13.44 16.16 -3.50
N ARG A 251 -12.96 16.92 -4.48
CA ARG A 251 -13.50 16.89 -5.86
C ARG A 251 -12.69 15.92 -6.71
N VAL A 252 -13.34 14.88 -7.22
CA VAL A 252 -12.73 13.86 -8.06
C VAL A 252 -13.05 14.11 -9.54
N VAL A 253 -12.04 13.94 -10.39
CA VAL A 253 -12.16 14.09 -11.85
C VAL A 253 -13.03 12.98 -12.43
N PRO A 254 -14.10 13.30 -13.19
CA PRO A 254 -14.94 12.30 -13.85
C PRO A 254 -14.14 11.37 -14.78
N GLY A 255 -14.44 10.07 -14.73
CA GLY A 255 -13.77 9.06 -15.56
C GLY A 255 -12.41 8.60 -15.05
N SER A 256 -11.92 9.15 -13.94
CA SER A 256 -10.73 8.67 -13.23
C SER A 256 -10.95 7.27 -12.62
N ARG A 257 -9.88 6.56 -12.32
CA ARG A 257 -9.95 5.26 -11.61
C ARG A 257 -10.48 5.45 -10.20
N VAL A 258 -10.11 6.55 -9.52
CA VAL A 258 -10.65 6.92 -8.19
C VAL A 258 -12.17 7.08 -8.26
N ALA A 259 -12.69 7.85 -9.22
CA ALA A 259 -14.13 8.02 -9.39
C ALA A 259 -14.84 6.68 -9.64
N SER A 260 -14.25 5.83 -10.48
CA SER A 260 -14.82 4.50 -10.77
C SER A 260 -14.79 3.57 -9.56
N ALA A 261 -13.73 3.62 -8.74
CA ALA A 261 -13.58 2.76 -7.57
C ALA A 261 -14.51 3.18 -6.44
N MET A 262 -14.62 4.49 -6.18
CA MET A 262 -15.44 5.01 -5.09
C MET A 262 -16.92 5.15 -5.46
N GLY A 263 -17.26 5.21 -6.75
CA GLY A 263 -18.64 5.39 -7.22
C GLY A 263 -19.22 6.78 -6.94
N THR A 264 -18.37 7.76 -6.62
CA THR A 264 -18.74 9.15 -6.34
C THR A 264 -17.67 10.11 -6.88
N LEU A 265 -18.07 11.35 -7.14
CA LEU A 265 -17.18 12.44 -7.55
C LEU A 265 -16.87 13.41 -6.41
N GLU A 266 -17.59 13.31 -5.30
CA GLU A 266 -17.44 14.21 -4.14
C GLU A 266 -17.47 13.38 -2.84
N PRO A 267 -16.49 12.50 -2.59
CA PRO A 267 -16.42 11.77 -1.33
C PRO A 267 -16.07 12.71 -0.16
N ASP A 268 -16.67 12.44 0.99
CA ASP A 268 -16.17 12.95 2.27
C ASP A 268 -15.04 12.04 2.75
N VAL A 269 -13.89 12.63 3.08
CA VAL A 269 -12.66 11.88 3.37
C VAL A 269 -12.08 12.29 4.71
N HIS A 270 -11.43 11.34 5.40
CA HIS A 270 -10.69 11.61 6.63
C HIS A 270 -9.25 11.99 6.31
N SER A 271 -8.89 13.25 6.55
CA SER A 271 -7.56 13.78 6.25
C SER A 271 -6.74 13.96 7.51
N PHE A 272 -5.52 13.42 7.47
CA PHE A 272 -4.55 13.48 8.57
C PHE A 272 -3.14 13.74 8.03
N HIS A 273 -2.95 14.92 7.43
CA HIS A 273 -1.65 15.29 6.86
C HIS A 273 -1.34 16.78 7.03
N HIS A 274 -0.05 17.09 6.97
CA HIS A 274 0.47 18.47 6.93
C HIS A 274 1.38 18.72 5.74
N GLN A 275 1.74 17.67 5.00
CA GLN A 275 2.47 17.74 3.73
C GLN A 275 1.48 17.52 2.59
N ALA A 276 1.86 17.94 1.38
CA ALA A 276 1.12 17.65 0.16
C ALA A 276 2.08 17.49 -1.02
N ILE A 277 1.59 16.96 -2.14
CA ILE A 277 2.34 17.03 -3.40
C ILE A 277 2.46 18.50 -3.84
N ASP A 278 3.69 18.91 -4.18
CA ASP A 278 4.00 20.21 -4.80
C ASP A 278 4.05 20.07 -6.32
N ARG A 279 5.12 19.44 -6.82
CA ARG A 279 5.26 19.08 -8.23
C ARG A 279 4.96 17.61 -8.42
N ILE A 280 4.08 17.31 -9.37
CA ILE A 280 3.75 15.92 -9.73
C ILE A 280 4.95 15.21 -10.38
N GLY A 281 5.10 13.93 -10.04
CA GLY A 281 6.06 13.00 -10.64
C GLY A 281 5.70 12.64 -12.08
N GLY A 282 6.67 12.13 -12.82
CA GLY A 282 6.50 11.79 -14.24
C GLY A 282 5.47 10.69 -14.46
N GLY A 283 4.50 10.95 -15.36
CA GLY A 283 3.46 9.99 -15.72
C GLY A 283 2.24 9.98 -14.80
N LEU A 284 2.29 10.73 -13.69
CA LEU A 284 1.13 10.92 -12.82
C LEU A 284 0.17 11.96 -13.42
N GLU A 285 -1.13 11.71 -13.24
CA GLU A 285 -2.21 12.64 -13.52
C GLU A 285 -2.91 12.97 -12.20
N VAL A 286 -3.23 14.25 -11.96
CA VAL A 286 -4.03 14.66 -10.80
C VAL A 286 -5.48 14.30 -11.06
N THR A 287 -6.09 13.50 -10.18
CA THR A 287 -7.46 13.01 -10.33
C THR A 287 -8.38 13.39 -9.19
N ALA A 288 -7.88 14.02 -8.13
CA ALA A 288 -8.71 14.67 -7.14
C ALA A 288 -8.01 15.83 -6.44
N THR A 289 -8.77 16.83 -6.01
CA THR A 289 -8.27 17.99 -5.25
C THR A 289 -9.24 18.41 -4.15
N ALA A 290 -8.69 18.90 -3.03
CA ALA A 290 -9.46 19.61 -2.01
C ALA A 290 -9.90 21.01 -2.52
N PRO A 291 -10.84 21.70 -1.83
CA PRO A 291 -11.33 23.01 -2.26
C PRO A 291 -10.27 24.11 -2.37
N ASP A 292 -9.17 23.99 -1.63
CA ASP A 292 -8.03 24.90 -1.63
C ASP A 292 -7.03 24.62 -2.76
N GLY A 293 -7.26 23.57 -3.56
CA GLY A 293 -6.39 23.13 -4.65
C GLY A 293 -5.32 22.11 -4.24
N THR A 294 -5.27 21.69 -2.97
CA THR A 294 -4.37 20.63 -2.52
C THR A 294 -4.65 19.34 -3.31
N ILE A 295 -3.60 18.71 -3.81
CA ILE A 295 -3.70 17.45 -4.57
C ILE A 295 -4.06 16.33 -3.61
N GLU A 296 -5.21 15.70 -3.87
CA GLU A 296 -5.78 14.66 -3.01
C GLU A 296 -5.70 13.28 -3.64
N ALA A 297 -5.67 13.18 -4.97
CA ALA A 297 -5.43 11.92 -5.64
C ALA A 297 -4.63 12.07 -6.93
N VAL A 298 -3.83 11.05 -7.21
CA VAL A 298 -3.05 10.91 -8.44
C VAL A 298 -3.16 9.50 -9.01
N GLU A 299 -3.04 9.37 -10.32
CA GLU A 299 -3.04 8.10 -11.03
C GLU A 299 -1.85 8.00 -11.97
N LEU A 300 -1.21 6.82 -12.05
CA LEU A 300 -0.17 6.58 -13.04
C LEU A 300 -0.79 6.18 -14.38
N ALA A 301 -0.63 7.04 -15.37
CA ALA A 301 -1.05 6.78 -16.74
C ALA A 301 -0.29 5.58 -17.34
N GLY A 302 -0.99 4.73 -18.10
CA GLY A 302 -0.38 3.57 -18.78
C GLY A 302 -0.15 2.32 -17.92
N ALA A 303 -0.19 2.41 -16.59
CA ALA A 303 -0.19 1.24 -15.70
C ALA A 303 -1.56 0.55 -15.68
N SER A 304 -1.64 -0.73 -15.31
CA SER A 304 -2.91 -1.45 -15.18
C SER A 304 -3.82 -0.82 -14.12
N TRP A 305 -3.26 -0.51 -12.95
CA TRP A 305 -3.95 0.23 -11.88
C TRP A 305 -2.97 0.71 -10.80
N VAL A 306 -2.57 1.97 -10.83
CA VAL A 306 -1.83 2.61 -9.74
C VAL A 306 -2.55 3.90 -9.38
N VAL A 307 -2.97 3.98 -8.11
CA VAL A 307 -3.75 5.06 -7.53
C VAL A 307 -3.07 5.49 -6.23
N GLY A 308 -2.84 6.78 -6.06
CA GLY A 308 -2.44 7.37 -4.79
C GLY A 308 -3.53 8.30 -4.28
N VAL A 309 -3.91 8.19 -3.01
CA VAL A 309 -4.86 9.10 -2.33
C VAL A 309 -4.23 9.69 -1.06
N GLN A 310 -4.47 10.97 -0.79
CA GLN A 310 -3.83 11.70 0.31
C GLN A 310 -4.58 11.52 1.64
N TRP A 311 -5.88 11.24 1.59
CA TRP A 311 -6.70 10.90 2.77
C TRP A 311 -6.52 9.44 3.22
N HIS A 312 -7.19 9.06 4.31
CA HIS A 312 -7.15 7.74 4.95
C HIS A 312 -8.44 6.94 4.71
N PRO A 313 -8.60 6.27 3.55
CA PRO A 313 -9.81 5.48 3.27
C PRO A 313 -9.99 4.30 4.23
N GLU A 314 -8.91 3.77 4.81
CA GLU A 314 -8.93 2.65 5.73
C GLU A 314 -9.70 2.95 7.03
N ASP A 315 -9.77 4.21 7.44
CA ASP A 315 -10.37 4.62 8.72
C ASP A 315 -11.89 4.46 8.72
N THR A 316 -12.55 4.69 7.58
CA THR A 316 -14.01 4.62 7.44
C THR A 316 -14.50 3.50 6.53
N ALA A 317 -13.60 2.79 5.82
CA ALA A 317 -13.96 1.70 4.90
C ALA A 317 -14.79 0.56 5.50
N ALA A 318 -14.85 0.40 6.83
CA ALA A 318 -15.74 -0.59 7.45
C ALA A 318 -17.23 -0.22 7.30
N ASP A 319 -17.52 1.09 7.26
CA ASP A 319 -18.89 1.64 7.30
C ASP A 319 -19.21 2.54 6.08
N ASP A 320 -18.20 2.84 5.24
CA ASP A 320 -18.33 3.64 4.01
C ASP A 320 -17.92 2.82 2.78
N ALA A 321 -18.92 2.52 1.94
CA ALA A 321 -18.74 1.74 0.71
C ALA A 321 -17.88 2.46 -0.34
N ALA A 322 -17.88 3.80 -0.38
CA ALA A 322 -17.05 4.55 -1.31
C ALA A 322 -15.57 4.39 -0.97
N GLN A 323 -15.25 4.44 0.32
CA GLN A 323 -13.88 4.28 0.82
C GLN A 323 -13.40 2.84 0.70
N GLN A 324 -14.27 1.87 1.00
CA GLN A 324 -14.01 0.44 0.75
C GLN A 324 -13.80 0.14 -0.75
N GLY A 325 -14.47 0.87 -1.64
CA GLY A 325 -14.38 0.70 -3.09
C GLY A 325 -12.97 0.81 -3.67
N LEU A 326 -12.08 1.60 -3.05
CA LEU A 326 -10.66 1.66 -3.42
C LEU A 326 -9.94 0.31 -3.20
N PHE A 327 -10.21 -0.35 -2.08
CA PHE A 327 -9.65 -1.66 -1.76
C PHE A 327 -10.27 -2.76 -2.61
N ASP A 328 -11.58 -2.69 -2.87
CA ASP A 328 -12.32 -3.63 -3.71
C ASP A 328 -11.78 -3.60 -5.15
N GLU A 329 -11.57 -2.40 -5.71
CA GLU A 329 -11.00 -2.24 -7.05
C GLU A 329 -9.55 -2.74 -7.11
N LEU A 330 -8.71 -2.44 -6.11
CA LEU A 330 -7.35 -2.98 -6.02
C LEU A 330 -7.35 -4.52 -6.08
N VAL A 331 -8.16 -5.17 -5.25
CA VAL A 331 -8.25 -6.65 -5.19
C VAL A 331 -8.83 -7.23 -6.48
N ARG A 332 -9.81 -6.55 -7.09
CA ARG A 332 -10.37 -6.95 -8.39
C ARG A 332 -9.31 -6.91 -9.49
N ARG A 333 -8.45 -5.88 -9.50
CA ARG A 333 -7.33 -5.75 -10.45
C ARG A 333 -6.27 -6.82 -10.21
N ALA A 334 -5.95 -7.10 -8.95
CA ALA A 334 -5.01 -8.15 -8.57
C ALA A 334 -5.48 -9.54 -9.04
N SER A 335 -6.78 -9.82 -8.91
CA SER A 335 -7.38 -11.10 -9.32
C SER A 335 -7.46 -11.32 -10.84
N ALA A 336 -7.26 -10.27 -11.65
CA ALA A 336 -7.33 -10.34 -13.10
C ALA A 336 -5.97 -10.65 -13.76
N ARG A 337 -4.93 -10.87 -12.95
CA ARG A 337 -3.55 -11.16 -13.38
C ARG A 337 -3.28 -12.66 -13.47
#